data_AF-A0AAD9UHR0-F1
#
_entry.id   AF-A0AAD9UHR0-F1
#
_cell.length_a   1.000
_cell.length_b   1.000
_cell.length_c   1.000
_cell.angle_alpha   90.00
_cell.angle_beta   90.00
_cell.angle_gamma   90.00
#
_symmetry.space_group_name_H-M   'P 1'
#
loop_
_entity.id
_entity.type
_entity.pdbx_description
1 polymer ?
#
loop_
_entity_poly.entity_id
_entity_poly.type
_entity_poly.pdbx_seq_one_letter_code
_entity_poly.pdbx_strand_id
1 'polypeptide(L)'
;MGNRVTDITSQESSVSEDNFFLLKWLKNHRRKDEWPYVSRRELVQRVQRQIARRRSYEELMESLVELRKVFGLMSPNDVDVDDSFVLNEKKRWKVQKLLMLIEKKLNDWPKAAELSCHMLIKQISPRLVQGRMPIKHVTDLNDVNLTQVVLHKKRRLLNRLKVILRENPQLKSLELGYTGLDNTELMNLLPTIGKLEELHYLGLSGNRLDKNIITVLMQFLRNPANLPAMQWSDLQNNDNIFSLPMPMLTLLKQRWPANQQSKTNFRQLADCDAILVVEDVLT
;
A
#
# COMPACT_ATOMS: atom_id res chain seq x y z
N MET A 1 -48.67 -5.00 42.62
CA MET A 1 -47.66 -3.99 42.19
C MET A 1 -46.51 -4.76 41.56
N GLY A 2 -46.30 -4.53 40.26
CA GLY A 2 -45.35 -5.29 39.45
C GLY A 2 -43.91 -4.80 39.56
N ASN A 3 -42.98 -5.66 39.14
CA ASN A 3 -41.77 -5.36 38.37
C ASN A 3 -41.11 -6.72 38.03
N ARG A 4 -41.26 -7.17 36.78
CA ARG A 4 -40.25 -7.13 35.70
C ARG A 4 -38.97 -7.91 36.03
N VAL A 5 -39.01 -9.20 35.71
CA VAL A 5 -37.81 -9.98 35.36
C VAL A 5 -37.49 -9.61 33.92
N THR A 6 -36.39 -8.90 33.69
CA THR A 6 -35.85 -8.66 32.36
C THR A 6 -34.76 -9.69 32.08
N ASP A 7 -35.00 -10.50 31.05
CA ASP A 7 -34.01 -11.29 30.33
C ASP A 7 -32.80 -10.42 29.95
N ILE A 8 -31.62 -10.80 30.41
CA ILE A 8 -30.33 -10.36 29.84
C ILE A 8 -29.47 -11.61 29.65
N THR A 9 -29.80 -12.39 28.65
CA THR A 9 -28.88 -13.34 28.03
C THR A 9 -29.10 -13.25 26.54
N SER A 10 -28.23 -12.51 25.83
CA SER A 10 -27.89 -12.66 24.40
C SER A 10 -27.20 -11.40 23.88
N GLN A 11 -25.91 -11.17 24.18
CA GLN A 11 -25.13 -10.21 23.37
C GLN A 11 -23.59 -10.28 23.44
N GLU A 12 -22.96 -11.33 23.99
CA GLU A 12 -21.49 -11.40 24.09
C GLU A 12 -20.79 -12.37 23.11
N SER A 13 -21.51 -13.05 22.23
CA SER A 13 -20.92 -14.11 21.39
C SER A 13 -20.29 -13.66 20.06
N SER A 14 -20.56 -12.45 19.56
CA SER A 14 -20.07 -12.02 18.23
C SER A 14 -18.70 -11.30 18.25
N VAL A 15 -18.32 -10.68 19.36
CA VAL A 15 -17.06 -9.90 19.46
C VAL A 15 -15.84 -10.80 19.70
N SER A 16 -16.05 -12.04 20.14
CA SER A 16 -14.99 -13.00 20.50
C SER A 16 -14.38 -13.70 19.28
N GLU A 17 -15.19 -14.11 18.29
CA GLU A 17 -14.71 -14.82 17.11
C GLU A 17 -13.89 -13.93 16.17
N ASP A 18 -14.34 -12.70 15.92
CA ASP A 18 -13.60 -11.74 15.08
C ASP A 18 -12.22 -11.40 15.67
N ASN A 19 -12.12 -11.28 16.99
CA ASN A 19 -10.85 -11.10 17.69
C ASN A 19 -9.98 -12.36 17.63
N PHE A 20 -10.54 -13.56 17.68
CA PHE A 20 -9.80 -14.81 17.54
C PHE A 20 -9.19 -14.97 16.14
N PHE A 21 -9.94 -14.64 15.08
CA PHE A 21 -9.42 -14.62 13.71
C PHE A 21 -8.39 -13.52 13.50
N LEU A 22 -8.58 -12.33 14.07
CA LEU A 22 -7.60 -11.25 14.03
C LEU A 22 -6.30 -11.65 14.74
N LEU A 23 -6.38 -12.31 15.90
CA LEU A 23 -5.22 -12.77 16.67
C LEU A 23 -4.51 -13.97 16.01
N LYS A 24 -5.26 -14.88 15.38
CA LYS A 24 -4.69 -15.99 14.57
C LYS A 24 -4.04 -15.46 13.29
N TRP A 25 -4.66 -14.47 12.64
CA TRP A 25 -4.09 -13.74 11.50
C TRP A 25 -2.80 -13.00 11.90
N LEU A 26 -2.83 -12.25 13.01
CA LEU A 26 -1.67 -11.57 13.58
C LEU A 26 -0.57 -12.55 13.99
N LYS A 27 -0.90 -13.76 14.47
CA LYS A 27 0.08 -14.82 14.80
C LYS A 27 0.71 -15.44 13.56
N ASN A 28 -0.08 -15.73 12.51
CA ASN A 28 0.42 -16.34 11.28
C ASN A 28 1.20 -15.35 10.40
N HIS A 29 0.92 -14.04 10.51
CA HIS A 29 1.64 -12.96 9.80
C HIS A 29 2.74 -12.33 10.67
N ARG A 30 3.04 -12.89 11.85
CA ARG A 30 4.08 -12.42 12.78
C ARG A 30 5.46 -13.01 12.53
N ARG A 31 5.81 -13.33 11.28
CA ARG A 31 7.23 -13.39 10.93
C ARG A 31 7.70 -11.95 10.80
N LYS A 32 8.12 -11.35 11.93
CA LYS A 32 8.65 -9.98 12.04
C LYS A 32 9.80 -9.66 11.06
N ASP A 33 10.28 -10.65 10.30
CA ASP A 33 11.31 -10.52 9.27
C ASP A 33 10.83 -10.80 7.83
N GLU A 34 9.58 -11.18 7.60
CA GLU A 34 9.00 -11.29 6.25
C GLU A 34 8.35 -9.98 5.83
N TRP A 35 8.54 -9.58 4.57
CA TRP A 35 8.06 -8.30 4.07
C TRP A 35 6.60 -8.46 3.62
N PRO A 36 5.72 -7.48 3.81
CA PRO A 36 4.28 -7.65 3.58
C PRO A 36 3.92 -8.11 2.16
N TYR A 37 4.67 -7.61 1.16
CA TYR A 37 4.49 -8.04 -0.23
C TYR A 37 4.86 -9.52 -0.48
N VAL A 38 5.79 -10.09 0.30
CA VAL A 38 6.18 -11.51 0.20
C VAL A 38 5.01 -12.36 0.67
N SER A 39 4.45 -12.07 1.84
CA SER A 39 3.30 -12.80 2.37
C SER A 39 2.08 -12.70 1.44
N ARG A 40 1.80 -11.52 0.87
CA ARG A 40 0.74 -11.36 -0.15
C ARG A 40 1.00 -12.18 -1.40
N ARG A 41 2.25 -12.17 -1.91
CA ARG A 41 2.64 -12.97 -3.07
C ARG A 41 2.46 -14.46 -2.81
N GLU A 42 2.89 -14.94 -1.64
CA GLU A 42 2.75 -16.33 -1.24
C GLU A 42 1.28 -16.75 -1.14
N LEU A 43 0.40 -15.87 -0.65
CA LEU A 43 -1.03 -16.10 -0.63
C LEU A 43 -1.61 -16.24 -2.04
N VAL A 44 -1.28 -15.33 -2.97
CA VAL A 44 -1.75 -15.44 -4.36
C VAL A 44 -1.22 -16.73 -5.01
N GLN A 45 0.04 -17.10 -4.75
CA GLN A 45 0.63 -18.37 -5.21
C GLN A 45 -0.03 -19.60 -4.56
N ARG A 46 -0.54 -19.49 -3.34
CA ARG A 46 -1.32 -20.56 -2.68
C ARG A 46 -2.65 -20.76 -3.39
N VAL A 47 -3.37 -19.68 -3.67
CA VAL A 47 -4.62 -19.71 -4.47
C VAL A 47 -4.36 -20.31 -5.85
N GLN A 48 -3.32 -19.85 -6.55
CA GLN A 48 -2.93 -20.39 -7.86
C GLN A 48 -2.67 -21.90 -7.82
N ARG A 49 -1.96 -22.38 -6.79
CA ARG A 49 -1.67 -23.81 -6.58
C ARG A 49 -2.91 -24.64 -6.24
N GLN A 50 -3.93 -24.05 -5.61
CA GLN A 50 -5.21 -24.72 -5.34
C GLN A 50 -6.04 -24.84 -6.62
N ILE A 51 -6.08 -23.77 -7.44
CA ILE A 51 -6.74 -23.76 -8.76
C ILE A 51 -6.13 -24.84 -9.66
N ALA A 52 -4.80 -24.87 -9.79
CA ALA A 52 -4.10 -25.86 -10.62
C ALA A 52 -4.37 -27.31 -10.19
N ARG A 53 -4.64 -27.54 -8.89
CA ARG A 53 -5.03 -28.86 -8.35
C ARG A 53 -6.53 -29.15 -8.45
N ARG A 54 -7.31 -28.28 -9.08
CA ARG A 54 -8.77 -28.40 -9.21
C ARG A 54 -9.50 -28.58 -7.87
N ARG A 55 -8.99 -27.92 -6.83
CA ARG A 55 -9.62 -27.90 -5.49
C ARG A 55 -11.04 -27.32 -5.58
N SER A 56 -11.94 -27.78 -4.71
CA SER A 56 -13.33 -27.30 -4.65
C SER A 56 -13.38 -25.86 -4.14
N TYR A 57 -14.51 -25.18 -4.36
CA TYR A 57 -14.68 -23.80 -3.88
C TYR A 57 -14.50 -23.73 -2.36
N GLU A 58 -15.08 -24.68 -1.63
CA GLU A 58 -14.99 -24.82 -0.17
C GLU A 58 -13.53 -24.95 0.29
N GLU A 59 -12.70 -25.67 -0.45
CA GLU A 59 -11.27 -25.82 -0.16
C GLU A 59 -10.47 -24.54 -0.47
N LEU A 60 -10.95 -23.67 -1.36
CA LEU A 60 -10.36 -22.37 -1.65
C LEU A 60 -10.83 -21.28 -0.68
N MET A 61 -12.01 -21.44 -0.05
CA MET A 61 -12.69 -20.39 0.72
C MET A 61 -11.81 -19.66 1.70
N GLU A 62 -11.03 -20.38 2.52
CA GLU A 62 -10.14 -19.76 3.51
C GLU A 62 -9.12 -18.83 2.83
N SER A 63 -8.52 -19.29 1.72
CA SER A 63 -7.52 -18.51 0.99
C SER A 63 -8.13 -17.34 0.22
N LEU A 64 -9.37 -17.46 -0.26
CA LEU A 64 -10.09 -16.36 -0.92
C LEU A 64 -10.54 -15.28 0.08
N VAL A 65 -11.00 -15.69 1.26
CA VAL A 65 -11.29 -14.76 2.36
C VAL A 65 -10.02 -14.03 2.74
N GLU A 66 -8.92 -14.74 3.00
CA GLU A 66 -7.62 -14.13 3.31
C GLU A 66 -7.17 -13.16 2.20
N LEU A 67 -7.36 -13.55 0.93
CA LEU A 67 -7.03 -12.72 -0.23
C LEU A 67 -7.81 -11.40 -0.22
N ARG A 68 -9.13 -11.46 0.03
CA ARG A 68 -9.95 -10.25 0.18
C ARG A 68 -9.39 -9.34 1.27
N LYS A 69 -9.03 -9.90 2.44
CA LYS A 69 -8.50 -9.10 3.56
C LYS A 69 -7.21 -8.38 3.19
N VAL A 70 -6.24 -9.07 2.60
CA VAL A 70 -4.93 -8.46 2.28
C VAL A 70 -4.96 -7.46 1.11
N PHE A 71 -6.09 -7.34 0.43
CA PHE A 71 -6.35 -6.33 -0.60
C PHE A 71 -7.38 -5.28 -0.15
N GLY A 72 -7.78 -5.27 1.13
CA GLY A 72 -8.70 -4.26 1.68
C GLY A 72 -10.17 -4.47 1.30
N LEU A 73 -10.57 -5.67 0.87
CA LEU A 73 -11.94 -6.01 0.47
C LEU A 73 -12.73 -6.66 1.62
N MET A 74 -12.71 -6.01 2.79
CA MET A 74 -13.24 -6.54 4.06
C MET A 74 -14.77 -6.53 4.15
N SER A 75 -15.45 -5.62 3.45
CA SER A 75 -16.92 -5.52 3.45
C SER A 75 -17.53 -6.35 2.30
N PRO A 76 -18.69 -7.01 2.50
CA PRO A 76 -19.39 -7.72 1.43
C PRO A 76 -19.79 -6.81 0.26
N ASN A 77 -20.01 -5.51 0.52
CA ASN A 77 -20.28 -4.49 -0.49
C ASN A 77 -19.00 -3.75 -0.94
N ASP A 78 -17.84 -4.17 -0.42
CA ASP A 78 -16.57 -3.45 -0.41
C ASP A 78 -16.71 -1.94 -0.11
N VAL A 79 -17.61 -1.61 0.80
CA VAL A 79 -17.65 -0.29 1.44
C VAL A 79 -16.67 -0.39 2.60
N ASP A 80 -15.54 0.30 2.49
CA ASP A 80 -14.57 0.38 3.59
C ASP A 80 -15.32 0.89 4.82
N VAL A 81 -15.33 0.11 5.91
CA VAL A 81 -16.26 0.30 7.05
C VAL A 81 -15.98 1.62 7.81
N ASP A 82 -14.98 2.38 7.39
CA ASP A 82 -14.50 3.57 8.08
C ASP A 82 -14.31 4.80 7.17
N ASP A 83 -14.74 4.75 5.89
CA ASP A 83 -14.60 5.85 4.90
C ASP A 83 -13.19 6.48 4.79
N SER A 84 -12.19 5.84 5.40
CA SER A 84 -10.93 6.50 5.70
C SER A 84 -9.96 6.35 4.54
N PHE A 85 -10.03 5.28 3.75
CA PHE A 85 -9.17 5.02 2.59
C PHE A 85 -9.92 5.05 1.26
N VAL A 86 -9.35 5.71 0.25
CA VAL A 86 -9.93 5.72 -1.10
C VAL A 86 -9.53 4.44 -1.81
N LEU A 87 -10.47 3.55 -2.10
CA LEU A 87 -10.17 2.27 -2.76
C LEU A 87 -9.55 2.47 -4.16
N ASN A 88 -8.54 1.66 -4.47
CA ASN A 88 -7.99 1.54 -5.83
C ASN A 88 -8.92 0.63 -6.65
N GLU A 89 -9.77 1.23 -7.49
CA GLU A 89 -10.80 0.55 -8.28
C GLU A 89 -10.18 -0.46 -9.25
N LYS A 90 -9.04 -0.13 -9.86
CA LYS A 90 -8.33 -1.06 -10.76
C LYS A 90 -7.87 -2.34 -10.05
N LYS A 91 -7.30 -2.22 -8.85
CA LYS A 91 -6.89 -3.36 -8.02
C LYS A 91 -8.09 -4.14 -7.52
N ARG A 92 -9.12 -3.43 -7.01
CA ARG A 92 -10.38 -4.03 -6.58
C ARG A 92 -11.00 -4.88 -7.68
N TRP A 93 -11.11 -4.34 -8.88
CA TRP A 93 -11.67 -5.05 -10.03
C TRP A 93 -10.91 -6.33 -10.36
N LYS A 94 -9.57 -6.33 -10.32
CA LYS A 94 -8.78 -7.54 -10.60
C LYS A 94 -9.01 -8.65 -9.56
N VAL A 95 -9.10 -8.28 -8.28
CA VAL A 95 -9.37 -9.25 -7.21
C VAL A 95 -10.82 -9.74 -7.29
N GLN A 96 -11.79 -8.84 -7.47
CA GLN A 96 -13.19 -9.21 -7.69
C GLN A 96 -13.38 -10.12 -8.90
N LYS A 97 -12.72 -9.82 -10.03
CA LYS A 97 -12.75 -10.65 -11.22
C LYS A 97 -12.22 -12.06 -10.93
N LEU A 98 -11.10 -12.17 -10.19
CA LEU A 98 -10.58 -13.47 -9.76
C LEU A 98 -11.60 -14.23 -8.91
N LEU A 99 -12.21 -13.56 -7.93
CA LEU A 99 -13.23 -14.15 -7.06
C LEU A 99 -14.44 -14.64 -7.88
N MET A 100 -14.96 -13.80 -8.79
CA MET A 100 -16.08 -14.15 -9.67
C MET A 100 -15.77 -15.33 -10.58
N LEU A 101 -14.56 -15.41 -11.14
CA LEU A 101 -14.14 -16.54 -11.98
C LEU A 101 -14.17 -17.85 -11.18
N ILE A 102 -13.74 -17.82 -9.93
CA ILE A 102 -13.66 -19.00 -9.06
C ILE A 102 -15.06 -19.40 -8.54
N GLU A 103 -15.85 -18.43 -8.08
CA GLU A 103 -17.19 -18.66 -7.50
C GLU A 103 -18.19 -19.13 -8.56
N LYS A 104 -18.27 -18.41 -9.70
CA LYS A 104 -19.25 -18.69 -10.75
C LYS A 104 -18.78 -19.74 -11.77
N LYS A 105 -17.52 -20.19 -11.67
CA LYS A 105 -16.89 -21.17 -12.57
C LYS A 105 -17.15 -20.87 -14.07
N LEU A 106 -17.09 -19.59 -14.46
CA LEU A 106 -17.45 -19.14 -15.81
C LEU A 106 -16.36 -19.48 -16.84
N ASN A 107 -16.74 -20.10 -17.97
CA ASN A 107 -15.82 -20.49 -19.08
C ASN A 107 -14.72 -21.49 -18.63
N ASP A 108 -13.59 -21.53 -19.36
CA ASP A 108 -12.31 -22.13 -18.93
C ASP A 108 -11.71 -21.35 -17.72
N TRP A 109 -12.49 -21.31 -16.64
CA TRP A 109 -12.23 -20.52 -15.45
C TRP A 109 -10.88 -20.81 -14.78
N PRO A 110 -10.33 -22.05 -14.78
CA PRO A 110 -9.03 -22.30 -14.17
C PRO A 110 -7.93 -21.51 -14.88
N LYS A 111 -7.90 -21.52 -16.22
CA LYS A 111 -6.91 -20.78 -17.01
C LYS A 111 -7.05 -19.27 -16.84
N ALA A 112 -8.29 -18.77 -16.82
CA ALA A 112 -8.56 -17.34 -16.60
C ALA A 112 -8.20 -16.88 -15.18
N ALA A 113 -8.45 -17.73 -14.17
CA ALA A 113 -8.11 -17.48 -12.78
C ALA A 113 -6.59 -17.54 -12.54
N GLU A 114 -5.89 -18.48 -13.18
CA GLU A 114 -4.43 -18.55 -13.17
C GLU A 114 -3.78 -17.30 -13.78
N LEU A 115 -4.28 -16.85 -14.93
CA LEU A 115 -3.82 -15.61 -15.55
C LEU A 115 -4.07 -14.40 -14.64
N SER A 116 -5.24 -14.35 -13.99
CA SER A 116 -5.56 -13.30 -13.03
C SER A 116 -4.62 -13.32 -11.82
N CYS A 117 -4.28 -14.50 -11.28
CA CYS A 117 -3.29 -14.67 -10.23
C CYS A 117 -1.90 -14.18 -10.69
N HIS A 118 -1.48 -14.52 -11.91
CA HIS A 118 -0.21 -14.07 -12.49
C HIS A 118 -0.15 -12.53 -12.59
N MET A 119 -1.22 -11.90 -13.06
CA MET A 119 -1.30 -10.43 -13.14
C MET A 119 -1.24 -9.77 -11.75
N LEU A 120 -1.92 -10.36 -10.75
CA LEU A 120 -1.86 -9.88 -9.36
C LEU A 120 -0.45 -9.98 -8.79
N ILE A 121 0.21 -11.13 -8.96
CA ILE A 121 1.61 -11.33 -8.52
C ILE A 121 2.53 -10.28 -9.15
N LYS A 122 2.41 -10.05 -10.46
CA LYS A 122 3.21 -9.04 -11.17
C LYS A 122 2.99 -7.62 -10.62
N GLN A 123 1.80 -7.32 -10.12
CA GLN A 123 1.45 -6.00 -9.60
C GLN A 123 1.91 -5.76 -8.16
N ILE A 124 1.88 -6.78 -7.31
CA ILE A 124 2.30 -6.69 -5.89
C ILE A 124 3.77 -7.02 -5.67
N SER A 125 4.44 -7.57 -6.68
CA SER A 125 5.87 -7.82 -6.63
C SER A 125 6.61 -6.58 -7.10
N PRO A 126 7.80 -6.29 -6.55
CA PRO A 126 8.65 -5.24 -7.09
C PRO A 126 8.95 -5.54 -8.56
N ARG A 127 8.84 -4.51 -9.42
CA ARG A 127 9.37 -4.59 -10.78
C ARG A 127 10.88 -4.56 -10.68
N LEU A 128 11.56 -5.46 -11.40
CA LEU A 128 13.01 -5.39 -11.52
C LEU A 128 13.36 -4.04 -12.16
N VAL A 129 13.90 -3.11 -11.37
CA VAL A 129 14.45 -1.88 -11.92
C VAL A 129 15.78 -2.27 -12.58
N GLN A 130 15.84 -2.17 -13.90
CA GLN A 130 17.12 -2.26 -14.62
C GLN A 130 17.94 -1.03 -14.24
N GLY A 131 18.89 -1.23 -13.33
CA GLY A 131 19.75 -0.15 -12.85
C GLY A 131 19.84 -0.17 -11.33
N ARG A 132 20.77 -0.96 -10.79
CA ARG A 132 21.23 -0.74 -9.42
C ARG A 132 22.02 0.56 -9.45
N MET A 133 21.47 1.66 -8.94
CA MET A 133 22.28 2.85 -8.67
C MET A 133 23.29 2.48 -7.57
N PRO A 134 24.61 2.42 -7.86
CA PRO A 134 25.58 2.37 -6.79
C PRO A 134 25.47 3.70 -6.04
N ILE A 135 25.25 3.65 -4.72
CA ILE A 135 25.23 4.82 -3.82
C ILE A 135 26.65 5.40 -3.72
N LYS A 136 27.17 5.95 -4.83
CA LYS A 136 28.42 6.69 -4.94
C LYS A 136 28.11 8.19 -4.92
N HIS A 137 29.11 9.01 -4.63
CA HIS A 137 28.97 10.47 -4.62
C HIS A 137 28.50 10.94 -6.00
N VAL A 138 27.22 11.28 -6.11
CA VAL A 138 26.64 11.92 -7.28
C VAL A 138 25.98 13.18 -6.77
N THR A 139 26.52 14.31 -7.19
CA THR A 139 25.89 15.63 -7.06
C THR A 139 25.01 15.82 -8.29
N ASP A 140 23.86 16.48 -8.12
CA ASP A 140 22.90 16.81 -9.20
C ASP A 140 21.90 15.72 -9.59
N LEU A 141 21.33 15.03 -8.59
CA LEU A 141 20.24 14.07 -8.80
C LEU A 141 18.87 14.75 -8.76
N ASN A 142 18.11 14.67 -9.85
CA ASN A 142 16.68 14.99 -9.88
C ASN A 142 15.82 13.81 -9.39
N ASP A 143 16.31 12.58 -9.56
CA ASP A 143 15.59 11.37 -9.20
C ASP A 143 16.52 10.39 -8.48
N VAL A 144 16.05 9.82 -7.37
CA VAL A 144 16.74 8.77 -6.62
C VAL A 144 15.82 7.56 -6.55
N ASN A 145 16.19 6.49 -7.25
CA ASN A 145 15.47 5.23 -7.19
C ASN A 145 16.32 4.18 -6.48
N LEU A 146 15.89 3.80 -5.28
CA LEU A 146 16.47 2.73 -4.47
C LEU A 146 15.51 1.56 -4.31
N THR A 147 14.54 1.41 -5.22
CA THR A 147 13.59 0.31 -5.16
C THR A 147 14.33 -1.02 -5.12
N GLN A 148 13.94 -1.91 -4.20
CA GLN A 148 14.59 -3.21 -3.93
C GLN A 148 15.98 -3.14 -3.26
N VAL A 149 16.52 -1.96 -2.95
CA VAL A 149 17.74 -1.84 -2.14
C VAL A 149 17.37 -2.01 -0.67
N VAL A 150 17.84 -3.08 -0.03
CA VAL A 150 17.52 -3.36 1.38
C VAL A 150 18.13 -2.30 2.29
N LEU A 151 17.28 -1.45 2.88
CA LEU A 151 17.66 -0.43 3.86
C LEU A 151 17.41 -0.88 5.30
N HIS A 152 16.51 -1.86 5.51
CA HIS A 152 16.14 -2.33 6.84
C HIS A 152 17.34 -2.77 7.69
N LYS A 153 17.45 -2.23 8.90
CA LYS A 153 18.54 -2.42 9.86
C LYS A 153 19.92 -2.02 9.31
N LYS A 154 20.00 -1.28 8.19
CA LYS A 154 21.26 -0.82 7.57
C LYS A 154 21.57 0.63 7.92
N ARG A 155 21.86 0.91 9.20
CA ARG A 155 22.14 2.27 9.72
C ARG A 155 23.16 3.06 8.89
N ARG A 156 24.24 2.42 8.41
CA ARG A 156 25.26 3.08 7.57
C ARG A 156 24.69 3.56 6.24
N LEU A 157 23.86 2.74 5.59
CA LEU A 157 23.20 3.10 4.32
C LEU A 157 22.15 4.20 4.54
N LEU A 158 21.35 4.12 5.61
CA LEU A 158 20.40 5.17 5.98
C LEU A 158 21.09 6.51 6.23
N ASN A 159 22.21 6.52 6.96
CA ASN A 159 23.01 7.73 7.15
C ASN A 159 23.57 8.26 5.84
N ARG A 160 24.02 7.38 4.94
CA ARG A 160 24.54 7.77 3.63
C ARG A 160 23.43 8.37 2.75
N LEU A 161 22.24 7.78 2.75
CA LEU A 161 21.08 8.32 2.07
C LEU A 161 20.76 9.73 2.58
N LYS A 162 20.77 9.96 3.90
CA LYS A 162 20.56 11.32 4.44
C LYS A 162 21.58 12.33 3.94
N VAL A 163 22.85 11.93 3.77
CA VAL A 163 23.86 12.82 3.20
C VAL A 163 23.51 13.17 1.75
N ILE A 164 23.19 12.15 0.94
CA ILE A 164 22.80 12.35 -0.47
C ILE A 164 21.58 13.25 -0.58
N LEU A 165 20.55 13.04 0.23
CA LEU A 165 19.35 13.89 0.21
C LEU A 165 19.67 15.34 0.59
N ARG A 166 20.61 15.59 1.51
CA ARG A 166 21.01 16.98 1.86
C ARG A 166 21.85 17.64 0.78
N GLU A 167 22.65 16.86 0.05
CA GLU A 167 23.50 17.34 -1.04
C GLU A 167 22.70 17.57 -2.34
N ASN A 168 21.43 17.15 -2.40
CA ASN A 168 20.56 17.26 -3.57
C ASN A 168 19.19 17.90 -3.21
N PRO A 169 19.15 19.19 -2.82
CA PRO A 169 17.90 19.87 -2.48
C PRO A 169 16.88 19.96 -3.64
N GLN A 170 17.36 19.91 -4.89
CA GLN A 170 16.58 19.93 -6.13
C GLN A 170 15.92 18.57 -6.48
N LEU A 171 16.03 17.56 -5.60
CA LEU A 171 15.47 16.23 -5.86
C LEU A 171 13.94 16.30 -6.01
N LYS A 172 13.44 15.82 -7.14
CA LYS A 172 12.01 15.81 -7.51
C LYS A 172 11.32 14.49 -7.23
N SER A 173 12.04 13.38 -7.32
CA SER A 173 11.51 12.04 -7.06
C SER A 173 12.41 11.23 -6.15
N LEU A 174 11.81 10.57 -5.17
CA LEU A 174 12.49 9.63 -4.28
C LEU A 174 11.70 8.32 -4.20
N GLU A 175 12.20 7.26 -4.82
CA GLU A 175 11.63 5.93 -4.72
C GLU A 175 12.40 5.07 -3.71
N LEU A 176 11.72 4.72 -2.62
CA LEU A 176 12.18 3.82 -1.56
C LEU A 176 11.27 2.59 -1.45
N GLY A 177 10.65 2.18 -2.56
CA GLY A 177 9.75 1.03 -2.61
C GLY A 177 10.49 -0.29 -2.37
N TYR A 178 9.88 -1.21 -1.62
CA TYR A 178 10.48 -2.53 -1.36
C TYR A 178 11.92 -2.42 -0.84
N THR A 179 12.16 -1.54 0.13
CA THR A 179 13.46 -1.39 0.80
C THR A 179 13.48 -2.03 2.19
N GLY A 180 12.30 -2.45 2.67
CA GLY A 180 12.09 -3.06 3.98
C GLY A 180 11.99 -2.04 5.12
N LEU A 181 11.91 -0.74 4.81
CA LEU A 181 11.79 0.32 5.81
C LEU A 181 10.62 0.04 6.77
N ASP A 182 10.89 0.15 8.07
CA ASP A 182 9.84 0.19 9.08
C ASP A 182 9.49 1.64 9.47
N ASN A 183 8.47 1.80 10.30
CA ASN A 183 8.03 3.11 10.78
C ASN A 183 9.16 3.91 11.44
N THR A 184 10.00 3.26 12.24
CA THR A 184 11.09 3.92 12.96
C THR A 184 12.15 4.44 12.00
N GLU A 185 12.51 3.65 11.00
CA GLU A 185 13.48 4.03 9.98
C GLU A 185 12.96 5.16 9.09
N LEU A 186 11.69 5.11 8.68
CA LEU A 186 11.10 6.21 7.91
C LEU A 186 11.01 7.49 8.76
N MET A 187 10.54 7.42 10.01
CA MET A 187 10.54 8.57 10.92
C MET A 187 11.94 9.17 11.11
N ASN A 188 12.98 8.33 11.11
CA ASN A 188 14.36 8.78 11.19
C ASN A 188 14.84 9.52 9.92
N LEU A 189 14.27 9.20 8.75
CA LEU A 189 14.55 9.86 7.47
C LEU A 189 13.72 11.13 7.26
N LEU A 190 12.49 11.18 7.80
CA LEU A 190 11.52 12.27 7.55
C LEU A 190 12.08 13.68 7.76
N PRO A 191 12.83 14.01 8.82
CA PRO A 191 13.38 15.36 8.98
C PRO A 191 14.37 15.78 7.88
N THR A 192 14.98 14.82 7.19
CA THR A 192 15.87 15.09 6.05
C THR A 192 15.08 15.16 4.75
N ILE A 193 14.16 14.22 4.52
CA ILE A 193 13.25 14.23 3.37
C ILE A 193 12.40 15.52 3.36
N GLY A 194 11.94 15.97 4.52
CA GLY A 194 11.07 17.13 4.64
C GLY A 194 11.65 18.46 4.21
N LYS A 195 12.98 18.55 4.10
CA LYS A 195 13.71 19.73 3.63
C LYS A 195 13.89 19.77 2.12
N LEU A 196 13.44 18.74 1.40
CA LEU A 196 13.50 18.71 -0.06
C LEU A 196 12.35 19.56 -0.60
N GLU A 197 12.67 20.77 -1.04
CA GLU A 197 11.66 21.74 -1.45
C GLU A 197 11.03 21.41 -2.80
N GLU A 198 11.78 20.73 -3.68
CA GLU A 198 11.31 20.33 -5.01
C GLU A 198 10.74 18.91 -5.09
N LEU A 199 10.67 18.18 -3.96
CA LEU A 199 10.22 16.79 -3.99
C LEU A 199 8.71 16.70 -4.27
N HIS A 200 8.36 16.17 -5.45
CA HIS A 200 6.99 15.96 -5.89
C HIS A 200 6.47 14.54 -5.60
N TYR A 201 7.36 13.55 -5.62
CA TYR A 201 7.01 12.13 -5.47
C TYR A 201 7.85 11.42 -4.40
N LEU A 202 7.18 10.66 -3.52
CA LEU A 202 7.79 9.77 -2.54
C LEU A 202 7.20 8.35 -2.63
N GLY A 203 7.95 7.45 -3.26
CA GLY A 203 7.59 6.03 -3.36
C GLY A 203 7.97 5.27 -2.11
N LEU A 204 7.00 4.69 -1.41
CA LEU A 204 7.18 3.91 -0.18
C LEU A 204 6.48 2.54 -0.26
N SER A 205 6.07 2.12 -1.46
CA SER A 205 5.30 0.91 -1.71
C SER A 205 6.04 -0.34 -1.23
N GLY A 206 5.34 -1.32 -0.63
CA GLY A 206 5.92 -2.64 -0.35
C GLY A 206 6.98 -2.69 0.77
N ASN A 207 6.95 -1.73 1.70
CA ASN A 207 7.79 -1.70 2.90
C ASN A 207 7.08 -2.36 4.10
N ARG A 208 7.63 -2.18 5.32
CA ARG A 208 7.07 -2.68 6.59
C ARG A 208 6.38 -1.56 7.37
N LEU A 209 5.73 -0.67 6.65
CA LEU A 209 5.04 0.47 7.24
C LEU A 209 3.63 0.05 7.66
N ASP A 210 3.12 0.60 8.76
CA ASP A 210 1.75 0.35 9.21
C ASP A 210 0.94 1.65 9.30
N LYS A 211 -0.36 1.55 9.62
CA LYS A 211 -1.27 2.71 9.68
C LYS A 211 -0.78 3.85 10.59
N ASN A 212 0.07 3.59 11.60
CA ASN A 212 0.61 4.63 12.46
C ASN A 212 1.49 5.61 11.69
N ILE A 213 2.21 5.15 10.66
CA ILE A 213 3.04 6.04 9.85
C ILE A 213 2.20 7.06 9.10
N ILE A 214 0.97 6.70 8.74
CA ILE A 214 0.10 7.61 7.98
C ILE A 214 -0.27 8.81 8.86
N THR A 215 -0.59 8.58 10.13
CA THR A 215 -0.83 9.66 11.10
C THR A 215 0.38 10.58 11.22
N VAL A 216 1.58 10.00 11.31
CA VAL A 216 2.83 10.76 11.37
C VAL A 216 3.05 11.57 10.09
N LEU A 217 2.88 10.96 8.92
CA LEU A 217 3.03 11.62 7.62
C LEU A 217 2.02 12.75 7.45
N MET A 218 0.75 12.54 7.82
CA MET A 218 -0.27 13.60 7.79
C MET A 218 0.10 14.76 8.71
N GLN A 219 0.53 14.48 9.94
CA GLN A 219 0.98 15.54 10.85
C GLN A 219 2.20 16.28 10.31
N PHE A 220 3.13 15.56 9.67
CA PHE A 220 4.30 16.13 9.03
C PHE A 220 3.93 17.05 7.86
N LEU A 221 3.00 16.61 7.00
CA LEU A 221 2.49 17.35 5.83
C LEU A 221 1.59 18.54 6.19
N ARG A 222 1.01 18.59 7.40
CA ARG A 222 0.26 19.76 7.87
C ARG A 222 1.14 21.00 8.05
N ASN A 223 2.44 20.82 8.28
CA ASN A 223 3.37 21.94 8.26
C ASN A 223 3.69 22.30 6.80
N PRO A 224 3.35 23.51 6.32
CA PRO A 224 3.58 23.89 4.93
C PRO A 224 5.08 23.92 4.56
N ALA A 225 5.96 24.15 5.54
CA ALA A 225 7.42 24.16 5.33
C ALA A 225 8.00 22.76 5.10
N ASN A 226 7.29 21.71 5.49
CA ASN A 226 7.71 20.34 5.19
C ASN A 226 7.17 19.94 3.82
N LEU A 227 8.07 19.49 2.93
CA LEU A 227 7.71 18.97 1.61
C LEU A 227 6.79 19.92 0.83
N PRO A 228 7.18 21.19 0.61
CA PRO A 228 6.31 22.23 0.04
C PRO A 228 5.68 21.81 -1.29
N ALA A 229 6.47 21.21 -2.19
CA ALA A 229 6.04 20.83 -3.53
C ALA A 229 5.50 19.39 -3.66
N MET A 230 5.28 18.68 -2.55
CA MET A 230 4.91 17.27 -2.57
C MET A 230 3.49 17.04 -3.06
N GLN A 231 3.37 16.26 -4.12
CA GLN A 231 2.11 16.02 -4.82
C GLN A 231 1.60 14.59 -4.64
N TRP A 232 2.50 13.61 -4.46
CA TRP A 232 2.09 12.20 -4.40
C TRP A 232 3.01 11.30 -3.58
N SER A 233 2.43 10.37 -2.83
CA SER A 233 3.16 9.29 -2.16
C SER A 233 2.53 7.93 -2.42
N ASP A 234 3.30 6.97 -2.91
CA ASP A 234 2.83 5.59 -3.03
C ASP A 234 3.13 4.81 -1.74
N LEU A 235 2.12 4.58 -0.91
CA LEU A 235 2.21 3.78 0.32
C LEU A 235 1.59 2.39 0.18
N GLN A 236 1.23 1.96 -1.03
CA GLN A 236 0.51 0.72 -1.22
C GLN A 236 1.36 -0.50 -0.83
N ASN A 237 0.72 -1.64 -0.62
CA ASN A 237 1.42 -2.91 -0.38
C ASN A 237 2.28 -2.92 0.92
N ASN A 238 2.02 -2.02 1.85
CA ASN A 238 2.55 -2.00 3.22
C ASN A 238 1.61 -2.74 4.19
N ASP A 239 1.94 -2.86 5.47
CA ASP A 239 1.10 -3.57 6.45
C ASP A 239 -0.22 -2.84 6.70
N ASN A 240 -1.33 -3.46 6.29
CA ASN A 240 -2.68 -2.91 6.39
C ASN A 240 -2.86 -1.51 5.74
N ILE A 241 -2.02 -1.18 4.74
CA ILE A 241 -2.16 0.01 3.91
C ILE A 241 -2.39 -0.43 2.46
N PHE A 242 -3.63 -0.26 2.02
CA PHE A 242 -4.08 -0.68 0.68
C PHE A 242 -4.21 0.50 -0.29
N SER A 243 -4.43 1.69 0.26
CA SER A 243 -4.48 2.96 -0.45
C SER A 243 -4.09 4.10 0.48
N LEU A 244 -4.21 5.35 0.04
CA LEU A 244 -4.06 6.54 0.88
C LEU A 244 -5.39 6.95 1.50
N PRO A 245 -5.37 7.50 2.73
CA PRO A 245 -6.58 8.00 3.35
C PRO A 245 -7.00 9.36 2.80
N MET A 246 -8.31 9.61 2.78
CA MET A 246 -8.89 10.83 2.18
C MET A 246 -8.33 12.15 2.77
N PRO A 247 -8.09 12.26 4.09
CA PRO A 247 -7.44 13.45 4.65
C PRO A 247 -6.00 13.67 4.12
N MET A 248 -5.25 12.59 3.91
CA MET A 248 -3.89 12.68 3.33
C MET A 248 -3.95 13.09 1.86
N LEU A 249 -4.89 12.54 1.09
CA LEU A 249 -5.11 12.93 -0.30
C LEU A 249 -5.48 14.41 -0.42
N THR A 250 -6.30 14.92 0.50
CA THR A 250 -6.66 16.35 0.54
C THR A 250 -5.42 17.23 0.79
N LEU A 251 -4.57 16.87 1.75
CA LEU A 251 -3.32 17.59 2.03
C LEU A 251 -2.37 17.60 0.83
N LEU A 252 -2.24 16.47 0.13
CA LEU A 252 -1.41 16.37 -1.08
C LEU A 252 -1.98 17.21 -2.22
N LYS A 253 -3.30 17.12 -2.45
CA LYS A 253 -3.98 17.85 -3.52
C LYS A 253 -3.89 19.37 -3.34
N GLN A 254 -3.92 19.88 -2.10
CA GLN A 254 -3.74 21.32 -1.82
C GLN A 254 -2.39 21.88 -2.29
N ARG A 255 -1.37 21.02 -2.45
CA ARG A 255 -0.01 21.41 -2.90
C ARG A 255 0.15 21.38 -4.41
N TRP A 256 -0.86 20.93 -5.15
CA TRP A 256 -0.80 20.88 -6.61
C TRP A 256 -0.99 22.28 -7.22
N PRO A 257 -0.51 22.52 -8.44
CA PRO A 257 -0.89 23.68 -9.23
C PRO A 257 -2.42 23.81 -9.37
N ALA A 258 -2.94 25.04 -9.29
CA ALA A 258 -4.39 25.32 -9.29
C ALA A 258 -5.13 24.76 -10.53
N ASN A 259 -4.46 24.74 -11.69
CA ASN A 259 -4.99 24.19 -12.95
C ASN A 259 -5.11 22.65 -12.96
N GLN A 260 -4.40 21.96 -12.06
CA GLN A 260 -4.45 20.50 -11.89
C GLN A 260 -5.43 20.09 -10.78
N GLN A 261 -5.57 20.89 -9.72
CA GLN A 261 -6.49 20.60 -8.60
C GLN A 261 -7.94 20.40 -9.05
N SER A 262 -8.42 21.17 -10.01
CA SER A 262 -9.81 21.09 -10.50
C SER A 262 -10.09 19.91 -11.44
N LYS A 263 -9.04 19.29 -12.00
CA LYS A 263 -9.17 18.29 -13.08
C LYS A 263 -9.12 16.84 -12.61
N THR A 264 -8.68 16.56 -11.39
CA THR A 264 -8.46 15.18 -10.91
C THR A 264 -9.35 14.81 -9.72
N ASN A 265 -10.11 13.73 -9.87
CA ASN A 265 -10.91 13.14 -8.79
C ASN A 265 -10.03 12.23 -7.91
N PHE A 266 -10.30 12.18 -6.60
CA PHE A 266 -9.58 11.35 -5.63
C PHE A 266 -9.52 9.85 -5.98
N ARG A 267 -10.48 9.33 -6.74
CA ARG A 267 -10.44 7.94 -7.25
C ARG A 267 -9.33 7.72 -8.28
N GLN A 268 -9.18 8.64 -9.23
CA GLN A 268 -8.09 8.59 -10.22
C GLN A 268 -6.72 8.72 -9.53
N LEU A 269 -6.68 9.47 -8.43
CA LEU A 269 -5.51 9.65 -7.60
C LEU A 269 -5.15 8.34 -6.86
N ALA A 270 -6.13 7.68 -6.24
CA ALA A 270 -5.95 6.38 -5.57
C ALA A 270 -5.56 5.24 -6.52
N ASP A 271 -5.94 5.32 -7.80
CA ASP A 271 -5.60 4.33 -8.82
C ASP A 271 -4.13 4.38 -9.28
N CYS A 272 -3.35 5.35 -8.81
CA CYS A 272 -1.95 5.60 -9.21
C CYS A 272 -1.73 5.94 -10.69
N ASP A 273 -2.79 6.33 -11.42
CA ASP A 273 -2.65 6.89 -12.76
C ASP A 273 -2.35 8.39 -12.74
N ALA A 274 -2.55 9.05 -11.60
CA ALA A 274 -2.31 10.48 -11.48
C ALA A 274 -0.84 10.74 -11.13
N ILE A 275 -0.22 11.61 -11.94
CA ILE A 275 1.06 12.30 -11.74
C ILE A 275 2.32 11.54 -12.18
N LEU A 276 2.31 11.01 -13.40
CA LEU A 276 3.41 11.25 -14.34
C LEU A 276 2.88 12.24 -15.39
N VAL A 277 2.60 13.48 -14.97
CA VAL A 277 2.37 14.60 -15.91
C VAL A 277 3.30 15.72 -15.50
N VAL A 278 4.59 15.45 -15.68
CA VAL A 278 5.56 16.49 -16.03
C VAL A 278 6.08 16.08 -17.39
N GLU A 279 5.36 16.51 -18.42
CA GLU A 279 5.83 16.91 -19.76
C GLU A 279 4.62 16.95 -20.69
N ASP A 280 3.97 18.11 -20.70
CA ASP A 280 3.35 18.70 -21.89
C ASP A 280 3.35 20.22 -21.67
N VAL A 281 4.56 20.75 -21.50
CA VAL A 281 4.87 22.13 -21.85
C VAL A 281 6.06 22.00 -22.78
N LEU A 282 5.78 21.98 -24.08
CA LEU A 282 6.60 22.45 -25.22
C LEU A 282 6.08 21.80 -26.51
N THR A 283 5.01 22.34 -27.08
CA THR A 283 4.93 22.99 -28.42
C THR A 283 3.51 23.45 -28.66
#